data_AF-A0A8T5Y6V8-F1
#
_entry.id   AF-A0A8T5Y6V8-F1
#
_cell.length_a   1.000
_cell.length_b   1.000
_cell.length_c   1.000
_cell.angle_alpha   90.00
_cell.angle_beta   90.00
_cell.angle_gamma   90.00
#
_symmetry.space_group_name_H-M   'P 1'
#
loop_
_entity.id
_entity.type
_entity.pdbx_description
1 polymer ?
#
loop_
_entity_poly.entity_id
_entity_poly.type
_entity_poly.pdbx_seq_one_letter_code
_entity_poly.pdbx_strand_id
1 'polypeptide(L)' 'VFSSQQELDLELFDYVNWFNNVRIHGSLDYLTPNEYKLMHL' A
#
# COMPACT_ATOMS: atom_id res chain seq x y z
N VAL A 1 5.99 19.50 -4.29
CA VAL A 1 4.72 20.25 -4.10
C VAL A 1 3.79 19.74 -5.17
N PHE A 2 2.59 19.29 -4.80
CA PHE A 2 1.58 18.85 -5.77
C PHE A 2 0.95 20.06 -6.45
N SER A 3 0.59 19.93 -7.73
CA SER A 3 0.03 21.01 -8.55
C SER A 3 -1.47 21.21 -8.30
N SER A 4 -2.13 20.22 -7.72
CA SER A 4 -3.56 20.25 -7.40
C SER A 4 -3.92 19.26 -6.28
N GLN A 5 -5.11 19.42 -5.70
CA GLN A 5 -5.64 18.45 -4.75
C GLN A 5 -5.86 17.08 -5.41
N GLN A 6 -6.34 17.09 -6.66
CA GLN A 6 -6.59 15.86 -7.43
C GLN A 6 -5.30 15.04 -7.64
N GLU A 7 -4.18 15.71 -7.90
CA GLU A 7 -2.87 15.06 -8.03
C GLU A 7 -2.43 14.43 -6.71
N LEU A 8 -2.55 15.17 -5.60
CA LEU A 8 -2.25 14.65 -4.27
C LEU A 8 -3.09 13.41 -3.93
N ASP A 9 -4.40 13.45 -4.21
CA ASP A 9 -5.32 12.36 -3.90
C ASP A 9 -4.99 11.10 -4.73
N LEU A 10 -4.65 11.28 -6.01
CA LEU A 10 -4.27 10.18 -6.89
C LEU A 10 -2.97 9.51 -6.42
N GLU A 11 -1.93 10.30 -6.17
CA GLU A 11 -0.64 9.82 -5.69
C GLU A 11 -0.75 9.12 -4.33
N LEU A 12 -1.60 9.65 -3.43
CA LEU A 12 -1.90 9.02 -2.15
C LEU A 12 -2.61 7.68 -2.34
N PHE A 13 -3.61 7.62 -3.23
CA PHE A 13 -4.32 6.37 -3.52
C PHE A 13 -3.38 5.30 -4.09
N ASP A 14 -2.53 5.68 -5.03
CA ASP A 14 -1.53 4.79 -5.62
C ASP A 14 -0.51 4.30 -4.58
N TYR A 15 -0.05 5.19 -3.69
CA TYR A 15 0.83 4.80 -2.59
C TYR A 15 0.18 3.80 -1.63
N VAL A 16 -1.08 4.06 -1.23
CA VAL A 16 -1.83 3.16 -0.33
C VAL A 16 -2.05 1.80 -0.99
N ASN A 17 -2.39 1.78 -2.28
CA ASN A 17 -2.55 0.53 -3.03
C ASN A 17 -1.23 -0.24 -3.15
N TRP A 18 -0.13 0.45 -3.49
CA TRP A 18 1.19 -0.15 -3.55
C TRP A 18 1.62 -0.72 -2.20
N PHE A 19 1.46 0.03 -1.11
CA PHE A 19 1.83 -0.43 0.23
C PHE A 19 1.06 -1.69 0.63
N ASN A 20 -0.25 -1.73 0.40
CA ASN A 20 -1.10 -2.82 0.89
C ASN A 20 -1.06 -4.08 0.01
N ASN A 21 -0.86 -3.94 -1.31
CA ASN A 21 -1.03 -5.05 -2.26
C ASN A 21 0.23 -5.40 -3.06
N VAL A 22 1.27 -4.56 -3.06
CA VAL A 22 2.47 -4.78 -3.88
C VAL A 22 3.74 -4.81 -3.05
N ARG A 23 3.86 -3.97 -2.02
CA ARG A 23 5.04 -3.88 -1.18
C ARG A 23 5.13 -5.11 -0.27
N ILE A 24 6.27 -5.78 -0.37
CA ILE A 24 6.60 -6.92 0.48
C ILE A 24 7.28 -6.42 1.76
N HIS A 25 6.90 -6.98 2.91
CA HIS A 25 7.43 -6.59 4.21
C HIS A 25 8.18 -7.75 4.87
N GLY A 26 9.47 -7.58 5.15
CA GLY A 26 10.28 -8.60 5.83
C GLY A 26 9.80 -8.94 7.24
N SER A 27 9.15 -7.99 7.93
CA SER A 27 8.51 -8.23 9.23
C SER A 27 7.20 -9.02 9.15
N LEU A 28 6.63 -9.18 7.95
CA LEU A 28 5.43 -9.95 7.67
C LEU A 28 5.78 -11.25 6.93
N ASP A 29 6.94 -11.84 7.21
CA ASP A 29 7.44 -13.05 6.53
C ASP A 29 7.47 -12.94 5.01
N TYR A 30 7.81 -11.75 4.50
CA TYR A 30 7.80 -11.43 3.07
C TYR A 30 6.42 -11.54 2.41
N LEU A 31 5.37 -11.20 3.16
CA LEU A 31 4.02 -11.00 2.64
C LEU A 31 3.73 -9.51 2.47
N THR A 32 2.76 -9.22 1.61
CA THR A 32 2.08 -7.92 1.59
C THR A 32 1.13 -7.81 2.81
N PRO A 33 0.77 -6.58 3.24
CA PRO A 33 -0.18 -6.41 4.33
C PRO A 33 -1.52 -7.11 4.09
N ASN A 34 -2.00 -7.12 2.84
CA ASN A 34 -3.26 -7.78 2.50
C ASN A 34 -3.15 -9.32 2.57
N GLU A 35 -2.07 -9.91 2.06
CA GLU A 35 -1.80 -11.35 2.19
C GLU A 35 -1.67 -11.78 3.65
N TYR A 36 -0.91 -11.03 4.45
CA TYR A 36 -0.77 -11.28 5.89
C TYR A 36 -2.14 -11.29 6.58
N LYS A 37 -2.99 -10.30 6.28
CA LYS A 37 -4.35 -10.24 6.82
C LYS A 37 -5.17 -11.47 6.44
N LEU A 38 -5.09 -11.94 5.18
CA LEU A 38 -5.82 -13.13 4.73
C LEU A 38 -5.32 -14.43 5.38
N MET A 39 -4.04 -14.53 5.71
CA MET A 39 -3.47 -15.71 6.36
C MET A 39 -3.74 -15.79 7.87
N HIS A 40 -4.04 -14.65 8.52
CA HIS A 40 -4.22 -14.53 9.97
C HIS A 40 -5.65 -14.15 10.38
N LEU A 41 -6.61 -14.21 9.46
CA LEU A 41 -8.05 -14.17 9.72
C LEU A 41 -8.59 -15.59 9.99
#